data_AF-A0A660NKW9-F1
#
_entry.id   AF-A0A660NKW9-F1
#
_cell.length_a   1.000
_cell.length_b   1.000
_cell.length_c   1.000
_cell.angle_alpha   90.00
_cell.angle_beta   90.00
_cell.angle_gamma   90.00
#
_symmetry.space_group_name_H-M   'P 1'
#
loop_
_entity.id
_entity.type
_entity.pdbx_description
1 polymer ?
#
loop_
_entity_poly.entity_id
_entity_poly.type
_entity_poly.pdbx_seq_one_letter_code
_entity_poly.pdbx_strand_id
1 'polypeptide(L)'
;MRLSISNLAWDTQDDAAVAALLRQYGIDAIDIAPTKYFPDVTGATEAAIRSVRRWWQDHGIDIVGMQSLLYGTQGLNVFGDIQSQQALLKHLNHVCRIGAGLGASRLVFGSPRNRDRTGLNDAQAHEQAVAFFRQAGDVASRHGVMLCL
;
A
#
# COMPACT_ATOMS: atom_id res chain seq x y z
N MET A 1 -22.62 -0.50 7.25
CA MET A 1 -21.50 -0.21 6.33
C MET A 1 -20.40 0.42 7.15
N ARG A 2 -19.15 -0.08 7.07
CA ARG A 2 -18.01 0.50 7.81
C ARG A 2 -17.32 1.54 6.93
N LEU A 3 -17.07 2.73 7.47
CA LEU A 3 -16.38 3.82 6.77
C LEU A 3 -14.89 3.79 7.12
N SER A 4 -14.03 3.98 6.12
CA SER A 4 -12.59 4.15 6.28
C SER A 4 -12.18 5.50 5.70
N ILE A 5 -11.26 6.21 6.36
CA ILE A 5 -10.72 7.49 5.87
C ILE A 5 -9.25 7.31 5.49
N SER A 6 -8.87 7.85 4.33
CA SER A 6 -7.49 7.85 3.85
C SER A 6 -6.62 8.81 4.65
N ASN A 7 -5.47 8.33 5.15
CA ASN A 7 -4.45 9.18 5.77
C ASN A 7 -3.70 10.10 4.79
N LEU A 8 -4.07 10.10 3.51
CA LEU A 8 -3.59 11.11 2.58
C LEU A 8 -4.07 12.52 2.96
N ALA A 9 -5.19 12.63 3.69
CA ALA A 9 -5.80 13.90 4.06
C ALA A 9 -5.09 14.67 5.21
N TRP A 10 -4.11 14.08 5.89
CA TRP A 10 -3.37 14.73 6.99
C TRP A 10 -1.94 14.20 7.11
N ASP A 11 -1.04 14.93 7.78
CA ASP A 11 0.32 14.46 8.04
C ASP A 11 0.43 13.78 9.41
N THR A 12 1.43 12.92 9.61
CA THR A 12 1.52 12.08 10.82
C THR A 12 1.65 12.87 12.12
N GLN A 13 2.08 14.13 12.06
CA GLN A 13 2.07 15.05 13.20
C GLN A 13 0.65 15.34 13.71
N ASP A 14 -0.35 15.24 12.84
CA ASP A 14 -1.77 15.50 13.14
C ASP A 14 -2.53 14.22 13.54
N ASP A 15 -1.86 13.05 13.57
CA ASP A 15 -2.48 11.75 13.86
C ASP A 15 -3.33 11.81 15.13
N ALA A 16 -2.84 12.43 16.21
CA ALA A 16 -3.57 12.53 17.48
C ALA A 16 -4.85 13.36 17.37
N ALA A 17 -4.80 14.49 16.66
CA ALA A 17 -5.96 15.34 16.44
C ALA A 17 -6.99 14.64 15.55
N VAL A 18 -6.54 13.95 14.50
CA VAL A 18 -7.39 13.18 13.61
C VAL A 18 -8.01 11.98 14.32
N ALA A 19 -7.26 11.23 15.13
CA ALA A 19 -7.79 10.13 15.91
C ALA A 19 -8.91 10.58 16.87
N ALA A 20 -8.76 11.75 17.50
CA ALA A 20 -9.82 12.34 18.31
C ALA A 20 -11.07 12.68 17.48
N LEU A 21 -10.88 13.27 16.29
CA LEU A 21 -11.96 13.63 15.37
C LEU A 21 -12.70 12.40 14.84
N LEU A 22 -11.97 11.37 14.41
CA LEU A 22 -12.55 10.12 13.91
C LEU A 22 -13.41 9.45 14.98
N ARG A 23 -12.93 9.37 16.22
CA ARG A 23 -13.72 8.86 17.35
C ARG A 23 -14.97 9.69 17.60
N GLN A 24 -14.89 11.02 17.55
CA GLN A 24 -16.04 11.91 17.73
C GLN A 24 -17.15 11.61 16.71
N TYR A 25 -16.77 11.24 15.48
CA TYR A 25 -17.72 10.88 14.41
C TYR A 25 -18.01 9.37 14.31
N GLY A 26 -17.52 8.55 15.24
CA GLY A 26 -17.75 7.11 15.24
C GLY A 26 -17.09 6.37 14.07
N ILE A 27 -15.98 6.89 13.56
CA ILE A 27 -15.17 6.25 12.52
C ILE A 27 -14.00 5.51 13.20
N ASP A 28 -13.91 4.22 12.92
CA ASP A 28 -12.97 3.30 13.58
C ASP A 28 -11.99 2.63 12.61
N ALA A 29 -11.87 3.16 11.38
CA ALA A 29 -11.01 2.59 10.36
C ALA A 29 -10.33 3.67 9.51
N ILE A 30 -9.09 3.37 9.13
CA ILE A 30 -8.32 4.17 8.19
C ILE A 30 -7.61 3.30 7.15
N ASP A 31 -7.32 3.93 6.02
CA ASP A 31 -6.38 3.42 5.03
C ASP A 31 -5.12 4.28 5.07
N ILE A 32 -3.93 3.66 5.07
CA ILE A 32 -2.68 4.42 5.15
C ILE A 32 -1.84 4.40 3.88
N ALA A 33 -1.15 5.49 3.61
CA ALA A 33 0.01 5.55 2.74
C ALA A 33 1.24 5.10 3.54
N PRO A 34 1.89 3.98 3.16
CA PRO A 34 2.99 3.42 3.96
C PRO A 34 4.17 4.38 4.08
N THR A 35 4.45 5.18 3.04
CA THR A 35 5.57 6.13 3.01
C THR A 35 5.45 7.28 4.01
N LYS A 36 4.25 7.56 4.54
CA LYS A 36 4.08 8.56 5.62
C LYS A 36 4.71 8.10 6.93
N TYR A 37 4.72 6.80 7.20
CA TYR A 37 5.34 6.20 8.38
C TYR A 37 6.70 5.57 8.10
N PHE A 38 6.91 5.10 6.87
CA PHE A 38 8.10 4.38 6.43
C PHE A 38 8.62 4.99 5.11
N PRO A 39 9.31 6.15 5.15
CA PRO A 39 9.84 6.79 3.94
C PRO A 39 10.71 5.85 3.11
N ASP A 40 11.49 5.00 3.79
CA ASP A 40 12.12 3.82 3.20
C ASP A 40 11.37 2.54 3.63
N VAL A 41 10.58 1.99 2.70
CA VAL A 41 9.82 0.75 2.93
C VAL A 41 10.73 -0.47 3.07
N THR A 42 11.96 -0.41 2.57
CA THR A 42 12.91 -1.53 2.65
C THR A 42 13.49 -1.64 4.06
N GLY A 43 13.77 -0.51 4.70
CA GLY A 43 14.27 -0.41 6.08
C GLY A 43 13.19 -0.47 7.18
N ALA A 44 11.90 -0.54 6.84
CA ALA A 44 10.81 -0.58 7.81
C ALA A 44 10.91 -1.81 8.73
N THR A 45 11.29 -1.63 9.99
CA THR A 45 11.47 -2.74 10.94
C THR A 45 10.13 -3.25 11.47
N GLU A 46 10.09 -4.54 11.85
CA GLU A 46 8.90 -5.14 12.48
C GLU A 46 8.48 -4.42 13.77
N ALA A 47 9.44 -3.87 14.51
CA ALA A 47 9.16 -3.08 15.72
C ALA A 47 8.47 -1.75 15.38
N ALA A 48 8.98 -1.02 14.37
CA ALA A 48 8.38 0.23 13.91
C ALA A 48 6.96 0.00 13.37
N ILE A 49 6.77 -1.06 12.57
CA ILE A 49 5.46 -1.44 12.02
C ILE A 49 4.46 -1.73 13.14
N ARG A 50 4.85 -2.54 14.13
CA ARG A 50 3.98 -2.83 15.30
C ARG A 50 3.68 -1.58 16.14
N SER A 51 4.62 -0.65 16.24
CA SER A 51 4.41 0.60 16.97
C SER A 51 3.29 1.43 16.33
N VAL A 52 3.32 1.59 15.01
CA VAL A 52 2.27 2.32 14.26
C VAL A 52 0.91 1.64 14.43
N ARG A 53 0.86 0.31 14.27
CA ARG A 53 -0.38 -0.46 14.48
C ARG A 53 -0.96 -0.25 15.87
N ARG A 54 -0.13 -0.44 16.91
CA ARG A 54 -0.58 -0.31 18.31
C ARG A 54 -1.07 1.08 18.61
N TRP A 55 -0.37 2.10 18.13
CA TRP A 55 -0.77 3.48 18.35
C TRP A 55 -2.20 3.76 17.86
N TRP A 56 -2.55 3.33 16.64
CA TRP A 56 -3.92 3.49 16.13
C TRP A 56 -4.93 2.63 16.89
N GLN A 57 -4.56 1.39 17.21
CA GLN A 57 -5.42 0.48 18.00
C GLN A 57 -5.72 0.99 19.41
N ASP A 58 -4.75 1.61 20.08
CA ASP A 58 -4.92 2.23 21.40
C ASP A 58 -5.89 3.42 21.35
N HIS A 59 -6.09 4.00 20.16
CA HIS A 59 -7.09 5.02 19.88
C HIS A 59 -8.40 4.44 19.31
N GLY A 60 -8.57 3.12 19.33
CA GLY A 60 -9.79 2.44 18.87
C GLY A 60 -10.00 2.48 17.36
N ILE A 61 -8.92 2.61 16.58
CA ILE A 61 -8.97 2.73 15.12
C ILE A 61 -8.14 1.61 14.49
N ASP A 62 -8.73 0.86 13.57
CA ASP A 62 -8.02 -0.16 12.79
C ASP A 62 -7.42 0.43 11.52
N ILE A 63 -6.24 -0.08 11.16
CA ILE A 63 -5.68 0.11 9.82
C ILE A 63 -6.19 -1.05 8.96
N VAL A 64 -7.14 -0.76 8.06
CA VAL A 64 -7.83 -1.81 7.27
C VAL A 64 -7.25 -1.96 5.86
N GLY A 65 -6.64 -0.90 5.34
CA GLY A 65 -6.09 -0.87 3.99
C GLY A 65 -4.86 0.02 3.85
N MET A 66 -4.24 -0.07 2.68
CA MET A 66 -3.17 0.82 2.26
C MET A 66 -3.38 1.31 0.83
N GLN A 67 -2.91 2.51 0.57
CA GLN A 67 -2.96 3.16 -0.74
C GLN A 67 -1.69 3.95 -1.00
N SER A 68 -1.57 4.57 -2.18
CA SER A 68 -0.38 5.35 -2.55
C SER A 68 0.92 4.53 -2.49
N LEU A 69 0.83 3.22 -2.78
CA LEU A 69 1.89 2.24 -2.52
C LEU A 69 3.20 2.52 -3.27
N LEU A 70 3.11 3.25 -4.39
CA LEU A 70 4.21 3.55 -5.31
C LEU A 70 4.58 5.05 -5.33
N TYR A 71 3.99 5.85 -4.45
CA TYR A 71 4.25 7.29 -4.43
C TYR A 71 5.72 7.60 -4.17
N GLY A 72 6.28 8.52 -4.96
CA GLY A 72 7.69 8.91 -4.89
C GLY A 72 8.67 7.91 -5.50
N THR A 73 8.23 6.73 -5.95
CA THR A 73 9.10 5.75 -6.61
C THR A 73 9.45 6.19 -8.04
N GLN A 74 10.58 5.71 -8.55
CA GLN A 74 11.05 5.96 -9.92
C GLN A 74 11.47 4.65 -10.59
N GLY A 75 11.35 4.58 -11.92
CA GLY A 75 11.82 3.44 -12.70
C GLY A 75 11.02 2.15 -12.55
N LEU A 76 9.91 2.16 -11.80
CA LEU A 76 9.04 1.00 -11.61
C LEU A 76 7.85 1.07 -12.58
N ASN A 77 7.65 0.07 -13.44
CA ASN A 77 6.49 0.01 -14.33
C ASN A 77 6.07 -1.44 -14.60
N VAL A 78 4.77 -1.71 -14.60
CA VAL A 78 4.16 -3.01 -14.94
C VAL A 78 4.54 -3.44 -16.37
N PHE A 79 4.63 -2.49 -17.29
CA PHE A 79 4.93 -2.68 -18.72
C PHE A 79 6.38 -2.30 -19.08
N GLY A 80 7.22 -2.08 -18.07
CA GLY A 80 8.64 -1.84 -18.26
C GLY A 80 9.39 -3.10 -18.70
N ASP A 81 10.71 -2.97 -18.84
CA ASP A 81 11.57 -4.14 -19.04
C ASP A 81 11.56 -5.09 -17.83
N ILE A 82 12.22 -6.23 -17.98
CA ILE A 82 12.30 -7.26 -16.95
C ILE A 82 12.89 -6.70 -15.65
N GLN A 83 13.86 -5.78 -15.73
CA GLN A 83 14.49 -5.19 -14.55
C GLN A 83 13.52 -4.28 -13.79
N SER A 84 12.75 -3.46 -14.51
CA SER A 84 11.70 -2.60 -13.95
C SER A 84 10.60 -3.42 -13.26
N GLN A 85 10.14 -4.49 -13.92
CA GLN A 85 9.13 -5.40 -13.36
C GLN A 85 9.63 -6.11 -12.10
N GLN A 86 10.86 -6.64 -12.11
CA GLN A 86 11.45 -7.28 -10.93
C GLN A 86 11.65 -6.31 -9.77
N ALA A 87 12.10 -5.09 -10.05
CA ALA A 87 12.22 -4.03 -9.05
C ALA A 87 10.86 -3.67 -8.44
N LEU A 88 9.81 -3.60 -9.27
CA LEU A 88 8.45 -3.34 -8.81
C LEU A 88 7.91 -4.48 -7.93
N LEU A 89 8.10 -5.74 -8.32
CA LEU A 89 7.72 -6.90 -7.49
C LEU A 89 8.46 -6.90 -6.15
N LYS A 90 9.75 -6.55 -6.14
CA LYS A 90 10.54 -6.43 -4.91
C LYS A 90 9.99 -5.33 -4.00
N HIS A 91 9.67 -4.15 -4.56
CA HIS A 91 9.04 -3.07 -3.82
C HIS A 91 7.69 -3.50 -3.23
N LEU A 92 6.83 -4.12 -4.04
CA LEU A 92 5.53 -4.65 -3.59
C LEU A 92 5.69 -5.69 -2.49
N ASN A 93 6.74 -6.52 -2.50
CA ASN A 93 7.02 -7.45 -1.42
C ASN A 93 7.29 -6.73 -0.08
N HIS A 94 8.06 -5.64 -0.09
CA HIS A 94 8.26 -4.83 1.11
C HIS A 94 6.96 -4.16 1.58
N VAL A 95 6.16 -3.64 0.66
CA VAL A 95 4.84 -3.07 0.96
C VAL A 95 3.90 -4.11 1.53
N CYS A 96 3.84 -5.33 0.97
CA CYS A 96 2.99 -6.41 1.47
C CYS A 96 3.37 -6.82 2.90
N ARG A 97 4.66 -6.92 3.20
CA ARG A 97 5.16 -7.17 4.55
C ARG A 97 4.72 -6.09 5.54
N ILE A 98 4.85 -4.81 5.15
CA ILE A 98 4.38 -3.68 5.97
C ILE A 98 2.87 -3.79 6.21
N GLY A 99 2.09 -4.04 5.16
CA GLY A 99 0.63 -4.21 5.26
C GLY A 99 0.24 -5.30 6.24
N ALA A 100 0.86 -6.46 6.14
CA ALA A 100 0.63 -7.58 7.05
C ALA A 100 0.93 -7.21 8.51
N GLY A 101 2.07 -6.56 8.77
CA GLY A 101 2.44 -6.15 10.13
C GLY A 101 1.50 -5.08 10.72
N LEU A 102 0.99 -4.18 9.88
CA LEU A 102 0.00 -3.17 10.27
C LEU A 102 -1.40 -3.75 10.52
N GLY A 103 -1.69 -4.93 9.97
CA GLY A 103 -3.06 -5.47 9.91
C GLY A 103 -3.88 -4.97 8.71
N ALA A 104 -3.26 -4.24 7.79
CA ALA A 104 -3.88 -3.78 6.57
C ALA A 104 -4.03 -4.93 5.57
N SER A 105 -5.26 -5.38 5.35
CA SER A 105 -5.54 -6.56 4.51
C SER A 105 -5.70 -6.21 3.02
N ARG A 106 -6.03 -4.95 2.69
CA ARG A 106 -6.33 -4.48 1.33
C ARG A 106 -5.28 -3.47 0.86
N LEU A 107 -4.52 -3.81 -0.17
CA LEU A 107 -3.45 -2.97 -0.71
C LEU A 107 -3.87 -2.48 -2.09
N VAL A 108 -4.23 -1.20 -2.20
CA VAL A 108 -4.74 -0.61 -3.44
C VAL A 108 -3.57 -0.23 -4.36
N PHE A 109 -3.41 -0.98 -5.45
CA PHE A 109 -2.43 -0.73 -6.48
C PHE A 109 -2.87 0.44 -7.37
N GLY A 110 -2.48 1.64 -6.99
CA GLY A 110 -2.71 2.85 -7.76
C GLY A 110 -1.41 3.56 -8.11
N SER A 111 -1.19 3.85 -9.40
CA SER A 111 -0.33 4.94 -9.89
C SER A 111 -0.37 4.98 -11.42
N PRO A 112 -0.79 6.10 -12.05
CA PRO A 112 -0.86 6.20 -13.51
C PRO A 112 0.49 5.94 -14.20
N ARG A 113 1.59 6.50 -13.69
CA ARG A 113 2.91 6.36 -14.33
C ARG A 113 3.45 4.94 -14.28
N ASN A 114 3.20 4.20 -13.20
CA ASN A 114 3.64 2.81 -13.07
C ASN A 114 2.80 1.83 -13.91
N ARG A 115 1.72 2.32 -14.54
CA ARG A 115 0.86 1.59 -15.47
C ARG A 115 0.89 2.20 -16.88
N ASP A 116 1.85 3.08 -17.15
CA ASP A 116 2.02 3.63 -18.49
C ASP A 116 2.41 2.50 -19.44
N ARG A 117 1.55 2.28 -20.44
CA ARG A 117 1.66 1.22 -21.45
C ARG A 117 1.99 1.79 -22.84
N THR A 118 2.48 3.03 -22.91
CA THR A 118 2.83 3.70 -24.15
C THR A 118 3.68 2.79 -25.03
N GLY A 119 3.28 2.63 -26.30
CA GLY A 119 3.94 1.75 -27.26
C GLY A 119 3.39 0.31 -27.33
N LEU A 120 2.48 -0.08 -26.43
CA LEU A 120 1.84 -1.41 -26.46
C LEU A 120 0.40 -1.33 -26.96
N ASN A 121 0.01 -2.30 -27.78
CA ASN A 121 -1.40 -2.53 -28.10
C ASN A 121 -2.12 -3.26 -26.94
N ASP A 122 -3.44 -3.39 -27.04
CA ASP A 122 -4.25 -3.98 -25.97
C ASP A 122 -3.92 -5.45 -25.69
N ALA A 123 -3.60 -6.24 -26.73
CA ALA A 123 -3.25 -7.65 -26.55
C ALA A 123 -1.91 -7.82 -25.82
N GLN A 124 -0.89 -7.05 -26.22
CA GLN A 124 0.42 -7.03 -25.57
C GLN A 124 0.32 -6.55 -24.12
N ALA A 125 -0.43 -5.46 -23.88
CA ALA A 125 -0.64 -4.96 -22.53
C ALA A 125 -1.39 -5.98 -21.66
N HIS A 126 -2.41 -6.65 -22.21
CA HIS A 126 -3.13 -7.69 -21.47
C HIS A 126 -2.23 -8.86 -21.08
N GLU A 127 -1.44 -9.39 -22.02
CA GLU A 127 -0.51 -10.50 -21.77
C GLU A 127 0.51 -10.14 -20.67
N GLN A 128 1.14 -8.97 -20.78
CA GLN A 128 2.11 -8.50 -19.79
C GLN A 128 1.46 -8.25 -18.42
N ALA A 129 0.28 -7.62 -18.38
CA ALA A 129 -0.43 -7.37 -17.13
C ALA A 129 -0.80 -8.68 -16.42
N VAL A 130 -1.31 -9.68 -17.15
CA VAL A 130 -1.65 -10.99 -16.58
C VAL A 130 -0.40 -11.68 -16.01
N ALA A 131 0.71 -11.67 -16.75
CA ALA A 131 1.97 -12.26 -16.29
C ALA A 131 2.52 -11.57 -15.03
N PHE A 132 2.48 -10.24 -14.99
CA PHE A 132 2.95 -9.45 -13.86
C PHE A 132 2.04 -9.62 -12.62
N PHE A 133 0.73 -9.42 -12.77
CA PHE A 133 -0.19 -9.44 -11.63
C PHE A 133 -0.40 -10.85 -11.05
N ARG A 134 -0.15 -11.92 -11.82
CA ARG A 134 -0.05 -13.27 -11.26
C ARG A 134 1.07 -13.34 -10.21
N GLN A 135 2.26 -12.88 -10.56
CA GLN A 135 3.41 -12.84 -9.64
C GLN A 135 3.18 -11.88 -8.47
N ALA A 136 2.59 -10.71 -8.72
CA ALA A 136 2.25 -9.75 -7.66
C ALA A 136 1.19 -10.31 -6.69
N GLY A 137 0.23 -11.08 -7.21
CA GLY A 137 -0.73 -11.83 -6.40
C GLY A 137 -0.07 -12.88 -5.51
N ASP A 138 0.89 -13.66 -6.04
CA ASP A 138 1.67 -14.63 -5.26
C ASP A 138 2.51 -13.95 -4.17
N VAL A 139 3.04 -12.75 -4.43
CA VAL A 139 3.70 -11.92 -3.41
C VAL A 139 2.72 -11.54 -2.30
N ALA A 140 1.55 -10.99 -2.65
CA ALA A 140 0.56 -10.56 -1.68
C ALA A 140 0.04 -11.74 -0.83
N SER A 141 -0.24 -12.89 -1.47
CA SER A 141 -0.72 -14.10 -0.80
C SER A 141 0.26 -14.64 0.25
N ARG A 142 1.57 -14.57 0.00
CA ARG A 142 2.60 -15.01 0.97
C ARG A 142 2.60 -14.21 2.27
N HIS A 143 2.13 -12.97 2.22
CA HIS A 143 2.00 -12.09 3.40
C HIS A 143 0.58 -12.08 3.97
N GLY A 144 -0.35 -12.83 3.39
CA GLY A 144 -1.75 -12.87 3.85
C GLY A 144 -2.52 -11.57 3.56
N VAL A 145 -2.11 -10.81 2.55
CA VAL A 145 -2.77 -9.56 2.12
C VAL A 145 -3.29 -9.68 0.70
N MET A 146 -4.18 -8.76 0.32
CA MET A 146 -4.78 -8.72 -1.02
C MET A 146 -4.33 -7.48 -1.78
N LEU A 147 -3.75 -7.67 -2.97
CA LEU A 147 -3.51 -6.59 -3.92
C LEU A 147 -4.82 -6.30 -4.68
N CYS A 148 -5.27 -5.05 -4.64
CA CYS A 148 -6.52 -4.58 -5.28
C CYS A 148 -6.17 -3.67 -6.46
N LEU A 149 -6.76 -3.91 -7.64
CA LEU A 149 -6.43 -3.21 -8.90
C LEU A 149 -7.40 -2.07 -9.24
#